data_AF-A0A436CPW9-F1
#
_entry.id   AF-A0A436CPW9-F1
#
_cell.length_a   1.000
_cell.length_b   1.000
_cell.length_c   1.000
_cell.angle_alpha   90.00
_cell.angle_beta   90.00
_cell.angle_gamma   90.00
#
_symmetry.space_group_name_H-M   'P 1'
#
loop_
_entity.id
_entity.type
_entity.pdbx_description
1 polymer ?
#
loop_
_entity_poly.entity_id
_entity_poly.type
_entity_poly.pdbx_seq_one_letter_code
_entity_poly.pdbx_strand_id
1 'polypeptide(L)' 'TGPGGIHIFDASGTILGVIRTPEDCANFTFGDDDLQSLYIAASTSLYRLRVRVPGLRLF' A
#
# COMPACT_ATOMS: atom_id res chain seq x y z
N THR A 1 11.11 -5.29 5.63
CA THR A 1 10.46 -4.87 4.36
C THR A 1 10.00 -6.10 3.62
N GLY A 2 8.87 -6.05 2.90
CA GLY A 2 8.45 -7.11 1.99
C GLY A 2 9.27 -7.01 0.70
N PRO A 3 10.10 -8.00 0.33
CA PRO A 3 10.88 -7.92 -0.91
C PRO A 3 9.94 -7.73 -2.11
N GLY A 4 10.29 -6.81 -3.00
CA GLY A 4 9.56 -6.57 -4.25
C GLY A 4 8.28 -5.73 -4.16
N GLY A 5 7.91 -5.19 -2.99
CA GLY A 5 6.85 -4.20 -2.84
C GLY A 5 5.86 -4.47 -1.70
N ILE A 6 4.59 -4.12 -1.92
CA ILE A 6 3.51 -4.24 -0.91
C ILE A 6 2.78 -5.56 -1.10
N HIS A 7 2.81 -6.42 -0.09
CA HIS A 7 2.20 -7.74 -0.11
C HIS A 7 0.75 -7.65 0.37
N ILE A 8 -0.18 -8.24 -0.39
CA ILE A 8 -1.61 -8.24 -0.09
C ILE A 8 -1.99 -9.63 0.40
N PHE A 9 -2.66 -9.68 1.55
CA PHE A 9 -3.15 -10.91 2.15
C PHE A 9 -4.67 -10.86 2.30
N ASP A 10 -5.33 -12.00 2.22
CA ASP A 10 -6.71 -12.12 2.73
C ASP A 10 -6.74 -12.25 4.26
N ALA A 11 -7.95 -12.28 4.83
CA ALA A 11 -8.13 -12.38 6.29
C ALA A 11 -7.65 -13.71 6.89
N SER A 12 -7.44 -14.75 6.08
CA SER A 12 -6.88 -16.03 6.51
C SER A 12 -5.34 -16.04 6.51
N GLY A 13 -4.71 -14.99 5.98
CA GLY A 13 -3.26 -14.89 5.79
C GLY A 13 -2.76 -15.48 4.47
N THR A 14 -3.66 -15.82 3.54
CA THR A 14 -3.27 -16.28 2.19
C THR A 14 -2.80 -15.09 1.36
N ILE A 15 -1.65 -15.23 0.68
CA ILE A 15 -1.14 -14.18 -0.21
C ILE A 15 -2.00 -14.08 -1.47
N LEU A 16 -2.52 -12.88 -1.73
CA LEU A 16 -3.31 -12.58 -2.94
C LEU A 16 -2.44 -12.01 -4.05
N GLY A 17 -1.32 -11.35 -3.70
CA GLY A 17 -0.38 -10.81 -4.67
C GLY A 17 0.55 -9.75 -4.07
N VAL A 18 1.34 -9.12 -4.94
CA VAL A 18 2.29 -8.06 -4.59
C VAL A 18 2.11 -6.87 -5.54
N ILE A 19 1.89 -5.68 -4.98
CA ILE A 19 2.00 -4.42 -5.72
C ILE A 19 3.48 -4.10 -5.83
N ARG A 20 4.03 -4.24 -7.03
CA ARG A 20 5.44 -3.92 -7.29
C ARG A 20 5.64 -2.41 -7.29
N THR A 21 6.67 -1.97 -6.59
CA THR A 21 7.09 -0.57 -6.55
C THR A 21 8.34 -0.37 -7.43
N PRO A 22 8.55 0.82 -8.02
CA PRO A 22 9.74 1.10 -8.84
C PRO A 22 11.05 1.12 -8.04
N GLU A 23 10.95 1.30 -6.72
CA GLU A 23 12.03 1.39 -5.75
C GLU A 23 11.64 0.60 -4.48
N ASP A 24 12.61 0.33 -3.61
CA ASP A 24 12.34 -0.29 -2.31
C ASP A 24 11.40 0.60 -1.48
N CYS A 25 10.27 0.02 -1.04
CA CYS A 25 9.33 0.70 -0.17
C CYS A 25 9.51 0.29 1.29
N ALA A 26 9.60 1.29 2.17
CA ALA A 26 9.72 1.05 3.60
C ALA A 26 8.35 1.04 4.29
N ASN A 27 7.42 1.89 3.84
CA ASN A 27 6.11 2.07 4.48
C ASN A 27 5.05 2.56 3.48
N PHE A 28 3.78 2.46 3.87
CA PHE A 28 2.64 2.98 3.12
C PHE A 28 1.46 3.30 4.05
N THR A 29 0.53 4.13 3.59
CA THR A 29 -0.73 4.40 4.29
C THR A 29 -1.86 4.71 3.30
N PHE A 30 -3.09 4.43 3.72
CA PHE A 30 -4.26 5.01 3.06
C PHE A 30 -4.41 6.48 3.48
N GLY A 31 -4.88 7.33 2.56
CA GLY A 31 -5.08 8.76 2.78
C GLY A 31 -6.06 9.37 1.80
N ASP A 32 -6.12 10.71 1.78
CA ASP A 32 -7.23 11.54 1.31
C ASP A 32 -8.52 11.38 2.13
N ASP A 33 -9.47 12.30 1.92
CA ASP A 33 -10.75 12.33 2.64
C ASP A 33 -11.58 11.04 2.44
N ASP A 34 -11.36 10.34 1.32
CA ASP A 34 -12.05 9.10 0.98
C ASP A 34 -11.27 7.82 1.33
N LEU A 35 -10.06 7.95 1.88
CA LEU A 35 -9.13 6.86 2.20
C LEU A 35 -8.81 5.91 1.02
N GLN A 36 -9.06 6.32 -0.22
CA GLN A 36 -8.83 5.47 -1.40
C GLN A 36 -7.51 5.79 -2.13
N SER A 37 -6.61 6.54 -1.48
CA SER A 37 -5.25 6.74 -1.97
C SER A 37 -4.26 5.99 -1.11
N LEU A 38 -3.54 5.04 -1.72
CA LEU A 38 -2.42 4.37 -1.11
C LEU A 38 -1.15 5.20 -1.37
N TYR A 39 -0.67 5.89 -0.34
CA TYR A 39 0.60 6.60 -0.35
C TYR A 39 1.73 5.65 0.01
N ILE A 40 2.82 5.68 -0.74
CA ILE A 40 3.93 4.74 -0.61
C ILE A 40 5.24 5.52 -0.47
N ALA A 41 5.90 5.39 0.68
CA ALA A 41 7.21 5.97 0.93
C ALA A 41 8.28 4.99 0.44
N ALA A 42 8.86 5.30 -0.71
CA ALA A 42 9.97 4.56 -1.30
C ALA A 42 11.32 5.25 -1.01
N SER A 43 12.41 4.64 -1.46
CA SER A 43 13.78 5.09 -1.17
C SER A 43 14.02 6.57 -1.44
N THR A 44 13.63 7.08 -2.61
CA THR A 44 13.86 8.49 -2.99
C THR A 44 12.60 9.27 -3.37
N SER A 45 11.46 8.57 -3.46
CA SER A 45 10.22 9.13 -3.99
C SER A 45 9.02 8.78 -3.12
N LEU A 46 8.00 9.65 -3.15
CA LEU A 46 6.66 9.34 -2.64
C LEU A 46 5.73 9.03 -3.83
N TYR A 47 5.17 7.83 -3.85
CA TYR A 47 4.19 7.43 -4.85
C TYR A 47 2.77 7.50 -4.28
N ARG A 48 1.78 7.67 -5.17
CA ARG A 48 0.35 7.58 -4.84
C ARG A 48 -0.35 6.68 -5.85
N LEU A 49 -1.07 5.69 -5.36
CA LEU A 49 -1.93 4.80 -6.15
C LEU A 49 -3.38 4.98 -5.72
N ARG A 50 -4.29 5.17 -6.67
CA ARG A 50 -5.72 5.11 -6.40
C ARG A 50 -6.19 3.66 -6.33
N VAL A 51 -6.94 3.35 -5.28
CA VAL A 51 -7.55 2.03 -5.05
C VAL A 51 -9.07 2.13 -5.10
N ARG A 52 -9.73 0.99 -5.32
CA ARG A 52 -11.20 0.92 -5.41
C ARG A 52 -11.90 0.78 -4.05
N VAL A 53 -11.17 0.34 -3.03
CA VAL A 53 -11.68 0.07 -1.69
C VAL A 53 -10.98 1.03 -0.72
N PRO A 54 -11.72 1.78 0.10
CA PRO A 54 -11.11 2.68 1.08
C PRO A 54 -10.32 1.91 2.13
N GLY A 55 -9.28 2.53 2.66
CA GLY A 55 -8.59 2.07 3.86
C GLY A 55 -9.50 2.04 5.08
N LEU A 56 -9.05 1.34 6.12
CA LEU A 56 -9.74 1.34 7.40
C LEU A 56 -9.62 2.72 8.06
N ARG A 57 -10.74 3.36 8.35
CA ARG A 57 -10.76 4.59 9.14
C ARG A 57 -10.34 4.28 10.57
N LEU A 58 -9.23 4.87 10.98
CA LEU A 58 -8.79 4.86 12.37
C LEU A 58 -9.29 6.16 13.00
N PHE A 59 -10.14 6.01 14.02
CA PHE A 59 -10.77 7.08 14.82
C PHE A 59 -11.87 7.89 14.10
#